data_AF-Q8DHL7-F1
#
_entry.id   AF-Q8DHL7-F1
#
_cell.length_a   1.000
_cell.length_b   1.000
_cell.length_c   1.000
_cell.angle_alpha   90.00
_cell.angle_beta   90.00
_cell.angle_gamma   90.00
#
_symmetry.space_group_name_H-M   'P 1'
#
loop_
_entity.id
_entity.type
_entity.pdbx_description
1 polymer ?
#
loop_
_entity_poly.entity_id
_entity_poly.type
_entity_poly.pdbx_seq_one_letter_code
_entity_poly.pdbx_strand_id
1 'polypeptide(L)'
;MPPVTPWLAIEHLDKPWIFWPLFLMVVLSSVVLRWGNVQQQWARAIVVGSLMALMLHYLLWRAIATLNLRTPLEAALSLLLLGIEGFMMAGYGLQLYLLLHIKNRRPEADAAALAVKSGHYQPWVDIFIPTYNEPLPILRRTIVGCQALDYPHKRIYVLDDTRRPALRELACELGCEYLSRADNRHAKAGNLNHALAQTQGELIAVFDADFVPTRNFLTRTVGFFQAPDIGLVQTYQSFYNPDPIARNLGLDSAVTSL
;
A
#
# COMPACT_ATOMS: atom_id res chain seq x y z
N MET A 1 48.90 15.31 -2.31
CA MET A 1 47.66 14.74 -2.90
C MET A 1 47.98 13.33 -3.34
N PRO A 2 47.27 12.29 -2.89
CA PRO A 2 47.41 10.97 -3.52
C PRO A 2 46.93 11.08 -4.97
N PRO A 3 47.59 10.41 -5.93
CA PRO A 3 47.17 10.46 -7.32
C PRO A 3 45.77 9.87 -7.44
N VAL A 4 44.83 10.68 -7.92
CA VAL A 4 43.51 10.22 -8.36
C VAL A 4 43.77 9.15 -9.43
N THR A 5 43.32 7.92 -9.20
CA THR A 5 43.50 6.85 -10.18
C THR A 5 42.96 7.30 -11.54
N PRO A 6 43.63 7.00 -12.67
CA PRO A 6 43.38 7.66 -13.96
C PRO A 6 41.95 7.53 -14.51
N TRP A 7 41.13 6.61 -14.00
CA TRP A 7 39.71 6.50 -14.33
C TRP A 7 38.79 7.46 -13.57
N LEU A 8 39.32 8.21 -12.59
CA LEU A 8 38.61 9.19 -11.75
C LEU A 8 38.98 10.64 -12.06
N ALA A 9 39.95 10.90 -12.93
CA ALA A 9 40.22 12.25 -13.43
C ALA A 9 39.08 12.67 -14.38
N ILE A 10 38.47 13.83 -14.11
CA ILE A 10 37.42 14.45 -14.96
C ILE A 10 38.07 15.03 -16.23
N GLU A 11 38.89 14.24 -16.92
CA GLU A 11 39.49 14.57 -18.24
C GLU A 11 38.74 13.84 -19.37
N HIS A 12 37.61 13.20 -19.08
CA HIS A 12 37.00 12.20 -19.96
C HIS A 12 35.53 12.45 -20.29
N LEU A 13 34.92 13.58 -19.96
CA LEU A 13 33.53 13.88 -20.40
C LEU A 13 33.38 13.88 -21.94
N ASP A 14 34.49 14.04 -22.67
CA ASP A 14 34.54 14.05 -24.14
C ASP A 14 34.50 12.63 -24.74
N LYS A 15 34.52 11.60 -23.89
CA LYS A 15 34.58 10.19 -24.28
C LYS A 15 33.16 9.59 -24.29
N PRO A 16 32.52 9.40 -25.46
CA PRO A 16 31.13 8.93 -25.56
C PRO A 16 30.89 7.54 -24.96
N TRP A 17 31.96 6.78 -24.73
CA TRP A 17 31.94 5.42 -24.25
C TRP A 17 31.66 5.29 -22.75
N ILE A 18 31.76 6.37 -22.00
CA ILE A 18 31.30 6.44 -20.59
C ILE A 18 29.78 6.26 -20.48
N PHE A 19 29.04 6.61 -21.53
CA PHE A 19 27.59 6.45 -21.56
C PHE A 19 27.14 5.07 -22.03
N TRP A 20 28.03 4.20 -22.53
CA TRP A 20 27.65 2.87 -23.03
C TRP A 20 26.95 1.98 -22.00
N PRO A 21 27.40 1.89 -20.72
CA PRO A 21 26.69 1.10 -19.72
C PRO A 21 25.26 1.58 -19.49
N LEU A 22 25.07 2.90 -19.39
CA LEU A 22 23.75 3.52 -19.26
C LEU A 22 22.88 3.24 -20.50
N PHE A 23 23.43 3.45 -21.70
CA PHE A 23 22.73 3.21 -22.96
C PHE A 23 22.30 1.75 -23.10
N LEU A 24 23.21 0.80 -22.83
CA LEU A 24 22.92 -0.64 -22.87
C LEU A 24 21.82 -1.03 -21.88
N MET A 25 21.84 -0.47 -20.67
CA MET A 25 20.82 -0.74 -19.64
C MET A 25 19.45 -0.14 -20.00
N VAL A 26 19.42 1.04 -20.62
CA VAL A 26 18.18 1.65 -21.13
C VAL A 26 17.61 0.85 -22.29
N VAL A 27 18.45 0.45 -23.24
CA VAL A 27 18.03 -0.38 -24.38
C VAL A 27 17.52 -1.73 -23.89
N LEU A 28 18.26 -2.41 -23.01
CA LEU A 28 17.86 -3.68 -22.42
C LEU A 28 16.51 -3.55 -21.69
N SER A 29 16.35 -2.53 -20.85
CA SER A 29 15.10 -2.28 -20.14
C SER A 29 13.95 -1.99 -21.11
N SER A 30 14.19 -1.20 -22.17
CA SER A 30 13.18 -0.86 -23.18
C SER A 30 12.76 -2.07 -24.03
N VAL A 31 13.70 -2.94 -24.39
CA VAL A 31 13.46 -4.22 -25.08
C VAL A 31 12.60 -5.12 -24.19
N VAL A 32 12.95 -5.27 -22.91
CA VAL A 32 12.23 -6.09 -21.94
C VAL A 32 10.83 -5.52 -21.65
N LEU A 33 10.66 -4.21 -21.59
CA LEU A 33 9.35 -3.57 -21.40
C LEU A 33 8.46 -3.68 -22.66
N ARG A 34 9.06 -3.60 -23.85
CA ARG A 34 8.32 -3.63 -25.13
C ARG A 34 7.90 -5.04 -25.54
N TRP A 35 8.74 -6.03 -25.29
CA TRP A 35 8.52 -7.42 -25.75
C TRP A 35 8.38 -8.43 -24.62
N GLY A 36 8.83 -8.10 -23.41
CA GLY A 36 8.56 -8.90 -22.22
C GLY A 36 7.20 -8.58 -21.64
N ASN A 37 6.49 -9.61 -21.19
CA ASN A 37 5.30 -9.41 -20.38
C ASN A 37 5.76 -8.93 -18.98
N VAL A 38 5.52 -7.65 -18.65
CA VAL A 38 5.87 -7.06 -17.34
C VAL A 38 5.25 -7.79 -16.15
N GLN A 39 4.24 -8.64 -16.37
CA GLN A 39 3.72 -9.50 -15.31
C GLN A 39 4.67 -10.65 -14.95
N GLN A 40 5.61 -11.03 -15.83
CA GLN A 40 6.57 -12.11 -15.58
C GLN A 40 7.71 -11.65 -14.67
N GLN A 41 8.07 -12.48 -13.69
CA GLN A 41 9.05 -12.14 -12.66
C GLN A 41 10.46 -11.89 -13.22
N TRP A 42 10.89 -12.66 -14.23
CA TRP A 42 12.22 -12.50 -14.82
C TRP A 42 12.39 -11.15 -15.52
N ALA A 43 11.35 -10.65 -16.20
CA ALA A 43 11.38 -9.37 -16.89
C ALA A 43 11.57 -8.22 -15.88
N ARG A 44 10.83 -8.26 -14.76
CA ARG A 44 10.99 -7.29 -13.68
C ARG A 44 12.35 -7.39 -13.00
N ALA A 45 12.86 -8.60 -12.80
CA ALA A 45 14.19 -8.82 -12.21
C ALA A 45 15.30 -8.19 -13.04
N ILE A 46 15.24 -8.26 -14.38
CA ILE A 46 16.22 -7.63 -15.27
C ILE A 46 16.16 -6.09 -15.14
N VAL A 47 14.96 -5.51 -15.20
CA VAL A 47 14.79 -4.04 -15.11
C VAL A 47 15.23 -3.53 -13.74
N VAL A 48 14.75 -4.12 -12.66
CA VAL A 48 15.12 -3.73 -11.29
C VAL A 48 16.61 -3.95 -11.04
N GLY A 49 17.16 -5.10 -11.45
CA GLY A 49 18.58 -5.39 -11.29
C GLY A 49 19.46 -4.39 -12.04
N SER A 50 19.03 -3.97 -13.23
CA SER A 50 19.72 -2.93 -14.00
C SER A 50 19.71 -1.58 -13.27
N LEU A 51 18.54 -1.15 -12.75
CA LEU A 51 18.43 0.09 -11.99
C LEU A 51 19.24 0.05 -10.69
N MET A 52 19.24 -1.09 -9.97
CA MET A 52 20.03 -1.27 -8.75
C MET A 52 21.53 -1.21 -9.03
N ALA A 53 21.99 -1.80 -10.14
CA ALA A 53 23.40 -1.74 -10.55
C ALA A 53 23.83 -0.31 -10.92
N LEU A 54 22.98 0.46 -11.62
CA LEU A 54 23.25 1.88 -11.89
C LEU A 54 23.32 2.71 -10.60
N MET A 55 22.42 2.46 -9.66
CA MET A 55 22.39 3.15 -8.37
C MET A 55 23.65 2.86 -7.55
N LEU A 56 24.08 1.60 -7.49
CA LEU A 56 25.33 1.21 -6.83
C LEU A 56 26.54 1.85 -7.52
N HIS A 57 26.57 1.85 -8.85
CA HIS A 57 27.64 2.48 -9.61
C HIS A 57 27.72 3.98 -9.31
N TYR A 58 26.59 4.68 -9.28
CA TYR A 58 26.52 6.09 -8.87
C TYR A 58 27.07 6.30 -7.47
N LEU A 59 26.65 5.51 -6.46
CA LEU A 59 27.12 5.67 -5.09
C LEU A 59 28.61 5.44 -4.95
N LEU A 60 29.15 4.44 -5.65
CA LEU A 60 30.58 4.18 -5.66
C LEU A 60 31.32 5.38 -6.25
N TRP A 61 30.91 5.87 -7.43
CA TRP A 61 31.48 7.07 -8.03
C TRP A 61 31.37 8.28 -7.10
N ARG A 62 30.20 8.51 -6.50
CA ARG A 62 29.98 9.62 -5.57
C ARG A 62 30.94 9.56 -4.38
N ALA A 63 31.09 8.39 -3.78
CA ALA A 63 31.95 8.18 -2.60
C ALA A 63 33.45 8.30 -2.90
N ILE A 64 33.92 7.84 -4.07
CA ILE A 64 35.36 7.77 -4.35
C ILE A 64 35.88 8.94 -5.21
N ALA A 65 35.04 9.54 -6.05
CA ALA A 65 35.46 10.50 -7.07
C ALA A 65 35.17 11.96 -6.67
N THR A 66 34.11 12.18 -5.91
CA THR A 66 33.49 13.51 -5.80
C THR A 66 33.44 14.10 -4.40
N LEU A 67 34.01 13.39 -3.42
CA LEU A 67 34.12 13.90 -2.05
C LEU A 67 35.15 15.02 -2.00
N ASN A 68 34.72 16.19 -1.50
CA ASN A 68 35.62 17.29 -1.24
C ASN A 68 36.01 17.32 0.24
N LEU A 69 37.25 16.89 0.53
CA LEU A 69 37.77 16.75 1.90
C LEU A 69 38.88 17.77 2.22
N ARG A 70 38.91 18.91 1.51
CA ARG A 70 40.00 19.91 1.64
C ARG A 70 39.97 20.67 2.97
N THR A 71 38.79 21.08 3.42
CA THR A 71 38.60 21.77 4.71
C THR A 71 37.61 21.00 5.59
N PRO A 72 37.64 21.15 6.92
CA PRO A 72 36.72 20.43 7.81
C PRO A 72 35.23 20.69 7.50
N LEU A 73 34.88 21.92 7.11
CA LEU A 73 33.51 22.29 6.74
C LEU A 73 33.10 21.65 5.41
N GLU A 74 33.95 21.72 4.37
CA GLU A 74 33.69 21.07 3.08
C GLU A 74 33.56 19.56 3.22
N ALA A 75 34.41 18.95 4.07
CA ALA A 75 34.34 17.53 4.39
C ALA A 75 33.02 17.18 5.08
N ALA A 76 32.61 17.95 6.09
CA ALA A 76 31.37 17.73 6.80
C ALA A 76 30.14 17.83 5.87
N LEU A 77 30.08 18.87 5.03
CA LEU A 77 28.98 19.05 4.07
C LEU A 77 28.95 17.96 2.99
N SER A 78 30.13 17.58 2.48
CA SER A 78 30.24 16.53 1.45
C SER A 78 29.82 15.16 2.00
N LEU A 79 30.24 14.82 3.21
CA LEU A 79 29.87 13.57 3.87
C LEU A 79 28.40 13.55 4.29
N LEU A 80 27.85 14.69 4.75
CA LEU A 80 26.43 14.83 5.04
C LEU A 80 25.59 14.58 3.77
N LEU A 81 25.97 15.21 2.66
CA LEU A 81 25.28 15.02 1.38
C LEU A 81 25.37 13.56 0.91
N LEU A 82 26.55 12.93 0.97
CA LEU A 82 26.70 11.50 0.66
C LEU A 82 25.81 10.63 1.56
N GLY A 83 25.71 10.96 2.86
CA GLY A 83 24.85 10.26 3.80
C GLY A 83 23.36 10.38 3.45
N ILE A 84 22.90 11.58 3.09
CA ILE A 84 21.52 11.83 2.65
C ILE A 84 21.23 11.06 1.35
N GLU A 85 22.12 11.15 0.36
CA GLU A 85 21.99 10.43 -0.90
C GLU A 85 21.96 8.91 -0.68
N GLY A 86 22.85 8.38 0.15
CA GLY A 86 22.89 6.96 0.52
C GLY A 86 21.61 6.51 1.22
N PHE A 87 21.07 7.30 2.14
CA PHE A 87 19.80 7.02 2.82
C PHE A 87 18.63 6.99 1.84
N MET A 88 18.51 8.01 0.97
CA MET A 88 17.47 8.08 -0.05
C MET A 88 17.57 6.92 -1.04
N MET A 89 18.78 6.58 -1.48
CA MET A 89 19.04 5.46 -2.38
C MET A 89 18.76 4.10 -1.74
N ALA A 90 19.04 3.92 -0.44
CA ALA A 90 18.61 2.72 0.27
C ALA A 90 17.08 2.60 0.28
N GLY A 91 16.36 3.69 0.49
CA GLY A 91 14.89 3.75 0.40
C GLY A 91 14.37 3.37 -1.00
N TYR A 92 14.93 3.96 -2.05
CA TYR A 92 14.58 3.62 -3.43
C TYR A 92 14.95 2.18 -3.80
N GLY A 93 16.10 1.68 -3.33
CA GLY A 93 16.52 0.30 -3.51
C GLY A 93 15.55 -0.69 -2.88
N LEU A 94 15.10 -0.41 -1.64
CA LEU A 94 14.06 -1.20 -0.98
C LEU A 94 12.75 -1.16 -1.77
N GLN A 95 12.32 0.02 -2.24
CA GLN A 95 11.13 0.16 -3.07
C GLN A 95 11.21 -0.70 -4.35
N LEU A 96 12.32 -0.63 -5.08
CA LEU A 96 12.55 -1.45 -6.28
C LEU A 96 12.54 -2.95 -5.97
N TYR A 97 13.15 -3.36 -4.86
CA TYR A 97 13.12 -4.74 -4.40
C TYR A 97 11.69 -5.22 -4.08
N LEU A 98 10.88 -4.39 -3.44
CA LEU A 98 9.47 -4.72 -3.15
C LEU A 98 8.63 -4.85 -4.43
N LEU A 99 8.92 -4.10 -5.49
CA LEU A 99 8.23 -4.22 -6.79
C LEU A 99 8.42 -5.60 -7.44
N LEU A 100 9.54 -6.30 -7.16
CA LEU A 100 9.75 -7.69 -7.61
C LEU A 100 8.74 -8.66 -7.00
N HIS A 101 8.22 -8.33 -5.82
CA HIS A 101 7.34 -9.18 -5.03
C HIS A 101 5.85 -8.89 -5.26
N ILE A 102 5.50 -7.88 -6.06
CA ILE A 102 4.11 -7.63 -6.44
C ILE A 102 3.58 -8.81 -7.26
N LYS A 103 2.51 -9.44 -6.81
CA LYS A 103 1.85 -10.54 -7.52
C LYS A 103 0.44 -10.14 -7.90
N ASN A 104 0.02 -10.50 -9.10
CA ASN A 104 -1.39 -10.38 -9.47
C ASN A 104 -2.16 -11.52 -8.80
N ARG A 105 -2.79 -11.24 -7.66
CA ARG A 105 -3.59 -12.21 -6.91
C ARG A 105 -5.04 -12.35 -7.41
N ARG A 106 -5.41 -11.74 -8.55
CA ARG A 106 -6.77 -11.88 -9.11
C ARG A 106 -7.15 -13.35 -9.38
N PRO A 107 -6.29 -14.19 -10.01
CA PRO A 107 -6.62 -15.60 -10.23
C PRO A 107 -6.78 -16.39 -8.93
N GLU A 108 -5.93 -16.11 -7.92
CA GLU A 108 -6.04 -16.72 -6.59
C GLU A 108 -7.37 -16.34 -5.92
N ALA A 109 -7.76 -15.07 -6.00
CA ALA A 109 -9.04 -14.58 -5.47
C ALA A 109 -10.23 -15.18 -6.22
N ASP A 110 -10.14 -15.37 -7.55
CA ASP A 110 -11.19 -16.01 -8.35
C ASP A 110 -11.39 -17.47 -7.95
N ALA A 111 -10.29 -18.22 -7.77
CA ALA A 111 -10.32 -19.60 -7.32
C ALA A 111 -10.87 -19.73 -5.89
N ALA A 112 -10.38 -18.90 -4.96
CA ALA A 112 -10.83 -18.88 -3.57
C ALA A 112 -12.33 -18.53 -3.43
N ALA A 113 -12.84 -17.66 -4.31
CA ALA A 113 -14.26 -17.28 -4.32
C ALA A 113 -15.20 -18.43 -4.70
N LEU A 114 -14.72 -19.47 -5.40
CA LEU A 114 -15.57 -20.62 -5.77
C LEU A 114 -16.06 -21.38 -4.55
N ALA A 115 -15.20 -21.62 -3.56
CA ALA A 115 -15.57 -22.31 -2.31
C ALA A 115 -16.62 -21.51 -1.52
N VAL A 116 -16.51 -20.18 -1.51
CA VAL A 116 -17.46 -19.28 -0.84
C VAL A 116 -18.82 -19.29 -1.56
N LYS A 117 -18.82 -19.13 -2.88
CA LYS A 117 -20.04 -19.08 -3.70
C LYS A 117 -20.80 -20.40 -3.72
N SER A 118 -20.09 -21.53 -3.64
CA SER A 118 -20.68 -22.86 -3.60
C SER A 118 -21.12 -23.31 -2.20
N GLY A 119 -20.86 -22.53 -1.16
CA GLY A 119 -21.26 -22.84 0.22
C GLY A 119 -20.30 -23.75 0.99
N HIS A 120 -19.21 -24.21 0.38
CA HIS A 120 -18.25 -25.11 1.02
C HIS A 120 -17.39 -24.43 2.10
N TYR A 121 -17.19 -23.11 2.01
CA TYR A 121 -16.44 -22.34 3.01
C TYR A 121 -17.14 -21.00 3.26
N GLN A 122 -17.87 -20.92 4.38
CA GLN A 122 -18.66 -19.74 4.74
C GLN A 122 -18.59 -19.44 6.25
N PRO A 123 -17.41 -19.11 6.79
CA PRO A 123 -17.26 -18.73 8.20
C PRO A 123 -18.11 -17.49 8.55
N TRP A 124 -18.50 -17.35 9.81
CA TRP A 124 -19.16 -16.12 10.27
C TRP A 124 -18.20 -14.93 10.25
N VAL A 125 -18.66 -13.81 9.67
CA VAL A 125 -17.89 -12.56 9.58
C VAL A 125 -18.56 -11.48 10.40
N ASP A 126 -17.84 -10.93 11.36
CA ASP A 126 -18.25 -9.71 12.06
C ASP A 126 -17.67 -8.49 11.33
N ILE A 127 -18.56 -7.59 10.91
CA ILE A 127 -18.24 -6.38 10.19
C ILE A 127 -18.23 -5.22 11.18
N PHE A 128 -17.08 -4.59 11.37
CA PHE A 128 -16.90 -3.47 12.29
C PHE A 128 -16.82 -2.15 11.53
N ILE A 129 -17.68 -1.21 11.94
CA ILE A 129 -17.72 0.16 11.44
C ILE A 129 -17.40 1.10 12.61
N PRO A 130 -16.11 1.36 12.91
CA PRO A 130 -15.73 2.30 13.95
C PRO A 130 -16.04 3.74 13.53
N THR A 131 -16.54 4.52 14.47
CA THR A 131 -16.89 5.92 14.26
C THR A 131 -16.64 6.75 15.52
N TYR A 132 -16.29 8.01 15.30
CA TYR A 132 -16.11 9.00 16.36
C TYR A 132 -17.13 10.13 16.23
N ASN A 133 -17.12 10.86 15.10
CA ASN A 133 -17.96 12.03 14.87
C ASN A 133 -18.56 12.11 13.46
N GLU A 134 -18.47 11.04 12.67
CA GLU A 134 -18.95 11.02 11.30
C GLU A 134 -20.48 11.21 11.25
N PRO A 135 -20.99 12.06 10.34
CA PRO A 135 -22.42 12.31 10.21
C PRO A 135 -23.24 11.05 9.92
N LEU A 136 -24.46 10.99 10.47
CA LEU A 136 -25.38 9.86 10.27
C LEU A 136 -25.63 9.51 8.79
N PRO A 137 -25.74 10.47 7.84
CA PRO A 137 -25.91 10.12 6.43
C PRO A 137 -24.73 9.36 5.83
N ILE A 138 -23.50 9.60 6.31
CA ILE A 138 -22.30 8.87 5.86
C ILE A 138 -22.35 7.46 6.42
N LEU A 139 -22.58 7.31 7.73
CA LEU A 139 -22.71 6.01 8.38
C LEU A 139 -23.83 5.16 7.78
N ARG A 140 -25.00 5.75 7.50
CA ARG A 140 -26.12 5.07 6.84
C ARG A 140 -25.69 4.45 5.50
N ARG A 141 -24.94 5.18 4.67
CA ARG A 141 -24.46 4.67 3.37
C ARG A 141 -23.53 3.47 3.56
N THR A 142 -22.61 3.56 4.51
CA THR A 142 -21.65 2.48 4.81
C THR A 142 -22.34 1.24 5.37
N ILE A 143 -23.28 1.41 6.31
CA ILE A 143 -24.08 0.31 6.88
C ILE A 143 -24.89 -0.38 5.76
N VAL A 144 -25.60 0.39 4.94
CA VAL A 144 -26.38 -0.16 3.81
C VAL A 144 -25.47 -0.88 2.80
N GLY A 145 -24.27 -0.35 2.52
CA GLY A 145 -23.28 -1.03 1.68
C GLY A 145 -22.83 -2.37 2.27
N CYS A 146 -22.61 -2.42 3.58
CA CYS A 146 -22.27 -3.66 4.29
C CYS A 146 -23.43 -4.67 4.26
N GLN A 147 -24.68 -4.22 4.37
CA GLN A 147 -25.86 -5.09 4.24
C GLN A 147 -25.98 -5.70 2.85
N ALA A 148 -25.64 -4.92 1.81
CA ALA A 148 -25.68 -5.33 0.42
C ALA A 148 -24.55 -6.30 -0.01
N LEU A 149 -23.62 -6.64 0.90
CA LEU A 149 -22.61 -7.66 0.64
C LEU A 149 -23.27 -9.01 0.32
N ASP A 150 -22.83 -9.65 -0.76
CA ASP A 150 -23.34 -10.94 -1.26
C ASP A 150 -22.78 -12.11 -0.43
N TYR A 151 -23.05 -12.11 0.87
CA TYR A 151 -22.55 -13.08 1.83
C TYR A 151 -23.54 -13.27 3.00
N PRO A 152 -24.02 -14.49 3.27
CA PRO A 152 -25.11 -14.71 4.23
C PRO A 152 -24.65 -14.65 5.70
N HIS A 153 -23.50 -15.23 6.05
CA HIS A 153 -23.03 -15.33 7.44
C HIS A 153 -22.27 -14.07 7.88
N LYS A 154 -22.96 -12.93 7.91
CA LYS A 154 -22.38 -11.65 8.33
C LYS A 154 -23.21 -10.98 9.42
N ARG A 155 -22.55 -10.32 10.36
CA ARG A 155 -23.16 -9.42 11.34
C ARG A 155 -22.49 -8.06 11.27
N ILE A 156 -23.26 -6.98 11.42
CA ILE A 156 -22.74 -5.62 11.28
C ILE A 156 -22.80 -4.95 12.64
N TYR A 157 -21.68 -4.40 13.08
CA TYR A 157 -21.50 -3.68 14.33
C TYR A 157 -21.02 -2.26 14.03
N VAL A 158 -21.80 -1.29 14.49
CA VAL A 158 -21.38 0.12 14.52
C VAL A 158 -20.75 0.40 15.87
N LEU A 159 -19.49 0.82 15.87
CA LEU A 159 -18.69 1.01 17.09
C LEU A 159 -18.54 2.50 17.38
N ASP A 160 -19.32 3.03 18.32
CA ASP A 160 -19.40 4.47 18.58
C ASP A 160 -18.63 4.92 19.83
N ASP A 161 -17.57 5.70 19.62
CA ASP A 161 -16.75 6.26 20.70
C ASP A 161 -17.35 7.55 21.33
N THR A 162 -18.47 8.06 20.82
CA THR A 162 -19.11 9.27 21.37
C THR A 162 -20.50 9.05 21.95
N ARG A 163 -20.99 7.80 21.98
CA ARG A 163 -22.23 7.38 22.67
C ARG A 163 -23.48 8.15 22.20
N ARG A 164 -23.62 8.33 20.88
CA ARG A 164 -24.66 9.15 20.24
C ARG A 164 -26.00 8.43 20.23
N PRO A 165 -27.05 8.94 20.91
CA PRO A 165 -28.38 8.33 20.90
C PRO A 165 -28.95 8.16 19.48
N ALA A 166 -28.77 9.17 18.62
CA ALA A 166 -29.25 9.13 17.25
C ALA A 166 -28.56 8.05 16.39
N LEU A 167 -27.32 7.67 16.71
CA LEU A 167 -26.65 6.57 16.02
C LEU A 167 -27.15 5.21 16.51
N ARG A 168 -27.46 5.08 17.80
CA ARG A 168 -28.11 3.90 18.34
C ARG A 168 -29.50 3.68 17.72
N GLU A 169 -30.27 4.75 17.55
CA GLU A 169 -31.56 4.74 16.85
C GLU A 169 -31.39 4.31 15.38
N LEU A 170 -30.41 4.88 14.68
CA LEU A 170 -30.10 4.50 13.30
C LEU A 170 -29.71 3.02 13.19
N ALA A 171 -28.90 2.51 14.12
CA ALA A 171 -28.49 1.11 14.11
C ALA A 171 -29.70 0.17 14.33
N CYS A 172 -30.61 0.54 15.24
CA CYS A 172 -31.86 -0.16 15.47
C CYS A 172 -32.76 -0.15 14.22
N GLU A 173 -32.92 1.02 13.59
CA GLU A 173 -33.71 1.20 12.36
C GLU A 173 -33.19 0.31 11.22
N LEU A 174 -31.87 0.23 11.06
CA LEU A 174 -31.25 -0.58 10.02
C LEU A 174 -31.07 -2.05 10.40
N GLY A 175 -31.35 -2.45 11.64
CA GLY A 175 -31.16 -3.83 12.10
C GLY A 175 -29.68 -4.25 12.17
N CYS A 176 -28.80 -3.34 12.58
CA CYS A 176 -27.40 -3.65 12.91
C CYS A 176 -27.10 -3.43 14.39
N GLU A 177 -26.03 -4.05 14.87
CA GLU A 177 -25.63 -3.98 16.28
C GLU A 177 -24.95 -2.63 16.58
N TYR A 178 -25.25 -2.08 17.75
CA TYR A 178 -24.62 -0.86 18.24
C TYR A 178 -23.78 -1.20 19.47
N LEU A 179 -22.48 -0.87 19.42
CA LEU A 179 -21.57 -1.01 20.54
C LEU A 179 -20.95 0.34 20.87
N SER A 180 -20.87 0.63 22.16
CA SER A 180 -20.16 1.79 22.69
C SER A 180 -19.51 1.42 24.02
N ARG A 181 -18.43 2.10 24.36
CA ARG A 181 -17.68 1.91 25.60
C ARG A 181 -17.75 3.13 26.52
N ALA A 182 -17.42 2.92 27.78
CA ALA A 182 -17.44 3.97 28.80
C ALA A 182 -16.30 4.99 28.67
N ASP A 183 -15.14 4.57 28.18
CA ASP A 183 -13.96 5.42 27.98
C ASP A 183 -13.53 5.44 26.50
N ASN A 184 -12.64 6.38 26.13
CA ASN A 184 -12.11 6.51 24.77
C ASN A 184 -10.61 6.17 24.71
N ARG A 185 -10.11 5.27 25.60
CA ARG A 185 -8.69 4.93 25.67
C ARG A 185 -8.22 4.25 24.39
N HIS A 186 -7.01 4.54 23.93
CA HIS A 186 -6.43 3.94 22.72
C HIS A 186 -7.23 4.17 21.42
N ALA A 187 -8.13 5.17 21.38
CA ALA A 187 -8.87 5.60 20.19
C ALA A 187 -9.46 4.41 19.40
N LYS A 188 -9.33 4.41 18.06
CA LYS A 188 -9.82 3.35 17.16
C LYS A 188 -9.39 1.95 17.57
N ALA A 189 -8.12 1.77 17.96
CA ALA A 189 -7.62 0.46 18.38
C ALA A 189 -8.31 -0.06 19.65
N GLY A 190 -8.53 0.83 20.62
CA GLY A 190 -9.29 0.48 21.83
C GLY A 190 -10.75 0.18 21.54
N ASN A 191 -11.36 0.90 20.60
CA ASN A 191 -12.76 0.69 20.18
C ASN A 191 -12.92 -0.71 19.53
N LEU A 192 -12.02 -1.05 18.61
CA LEU A 192 -11.98 -2.39 18.00
C LEU A 192 -11.74 -3.49 19.04
N ASN A 193 -10.79 -3.32 19.97
CA ASN A 193 -10.52 -4.30 21.03
C ASN A 193 -11.73 -4.50 21.96
N HIS A 194 -12.50 -3.45 22.23
CA HIS A 194 -13.73 -3.57 23.01
C HIS A 194 -14.80 -4.39 22.28
N ALA A 195 -14.93 -4.21 20.96
CA ALA A 195 -15.84 -4.99 20.13
C ALA A 195 -15.41 -6.46 20.02
N LEU A 196 -14.10 -6.71 19.85
CA LEU A 196 -13.51 -8.06 19.83
C LEU A 196 -13.90 -8.89 21.06
N ALA A 197 -13.94 -8.28 22.24
CA ALA A 197 -14.30 -8.96 23.48
C ALA A 197 -15.79 -9.32 23.59
N GLN A 198 -16.65 -8.78 22.71
CA GLN A 198 -18.11 -8.91 22.77
C GLN A 198 -18.71 -9.64 21.57
N THR A 199 -17.87 -10.11 20.66
CA THR A 199 -18.26 -10.67 19.37
C THR A 199 -17.63 -12.05 19.18
N GLN A 200 -18.17 -12.85 18.25
CA GLN A 200 -17.85 -14.28 18.14
C GLN A 200 -17.66 -14.76 16.70
N GLY A 201 -17.62 -13.84 15.73
CA GLY A 201 -17.32 -14.15 14.35
C GLY A 201 -15.95 -14.80 14.21
N GLU A 202 -15.86 -15.76 13.30
CA GLU A 202 -14.62 -16.46 12.99
C GLU A 202 -13.64 -15.54 12.26
N LEU A 203 -14.16 -14.59 11.47
CA LEU A 203 -13.41 -13.57 10.76
C LEU A 203 -13.96 -12.19 11.05
N ILE A 204 -13.12 -11.18 10.82
CA ILE A 204 -13.46 -9.78 11.06
C ILE A 204 -13.14 -8.95 9.83
N ALA A 205 -14.11 -8.15 9.40
CA ALA A 205 -13.92 -7.15 8.37
C ALA A 205 -14.08 -5.76 9.00
N VAL A 206 -13.13 -4.86 8.78
CA VAL A 206 -13.17 -3.49 9.31
C VAL A 206 -13.34 -2.53 8.15
N PHE A 207 -14.36 -1.67 8.23
CA PHE A 207 -14.59 -0.57 7.29
C PHE A 207 -14.67 0.73 8.05
N ASP A 208 -13.93 1.73 7.59
CA ASP A 208 -14.06 3.08 8.14
C ASP A 208 -15.47 3.63 7.84
N ALA A 209 -15.93 4.57 8.65
CA ALA A 209 -17.30 5.07 8.61
C ALA A 209 -17.74 5.62 7.24
N ASP A 210 -16.80 6.02 6.38
CA ASP A 210 -16.99 6.54 5.03
C ASP A 210 -16.59 5.56 3.90
N PHE A 211 -16.14 4.35 4.23
CA PHE A 211 -15.75 3.34 3.24
C PHE A 211 -16.88 2.35 2.95
N VAL A 212 -17.59 2.59 1.86
CA VAL A 212 -18.67 1.72 1.38
C VAL A 212 -18.08 0.55 0.59
N PRO A 213 -18.25 -0.72 1.03
CA PRO A 213 -17.68 -1.85 0.32
C PRO A 213 -18.44 -2.19 -0.96
N THR A 214 -17.77 -2.85 -1.90
CA THR A 214 -18.40 -3.45 -3.08
C THR A 214 -19.08 -4.77 -2.70
N ARG A 215 -20.20 -5.11 -3.36
CA ARG A 215 -21.03 -6.27 -2.99
C ARG A 215 -20.27 -7.60 -2.93
N ASN A 216 -19.24 -7.75 -3.77
CA ASN A 216 -18.44 -8.97 -3.85
C ASN A 216 -17.26 -9.01 -2.87
N PHE A 217 -17.07 -8.01 -2.00
CA PHE A 217 -15.92 -7.92 -1.10
C PHE A 217 -15.68 -9.22 -0.32
N LEU A 218 -16.65 -9.67 0.49
CA LEU A 218 -16.50 -10.88 1.30
C LEU A 218 -16.34 -12.15 0.43
N THR A 219 -17.07 -12.23 -0.69
CA THR A 219 -16.94 -13.39 -1.61
C THR A 219 -15.53 -13.52 -2.19
N ARG A 220 -14.78 -12.42 -2.30
CA ARG A 220 -13.42 -12.39 -2.86
C ARG A 220 -12.31 -12.35 -1.82
N THR A 221 -12.62 -12.17 -0.53
CA THR A 221 -11.62 -12.07 0.54
C THR A 221 -11.67 -13.25 1.50
N VAL A 222 -12.86 -13.68 1.91
CA VAL A 222 -13.02 -14.75 2.92
C VAL A 222 -12.37 -16.05 2.48
N GLY A 223 -12.46 -16.41 1.20
CA GLY A 223 -11.91 -17.67 0.70
C GLY A 223 -10.40 -17.85 0.89
N PHE A 224 -9.63 -16.78 1.11
CA PHE A 224 -8.18 -16.89 1.38
C PHE A 224 -7.88 -17.55 2.73
N PHE A 225 -8.78 -17.46 3.71
CA PHE A 225 -8.61 -18.02 5.04
C PHE A 225 -8.80 -19.55 5.10
N GLN A 226 -9.08 -20.19 3.96
CA GLN A 226 -8.96 -21.65 3.82
C GLN A 226 -7.50 -22.11 4.02
N ALA A 227 -6.53 -21.24 3.73
CA ALA A 227 -5.12 -21.49 3.99
C ALA A 227 -4.80 -21.11 5.45
N PRO A 228 -4.34 -22.06 6.28
CA PRO A 228 -4.19 -21.86 7.73
C PRO A 228 -3.08 -20.86 8.12
N ASP A 229 -2.21 -20.51 7.19
CA ASP A 229 -1.12 -19.54 7.37
C ASP A 229 -1.53 -18.09 7.03
N ILE A 230 -2.75 -17.87 6.55
CA ILE A 230 -3.26 -16.53 6.23
C ILE A 230 -3.98 -15.93 7.43
N GLY A 231 -3.34 -14.93 8.06
CA GLY A 231 -3.94 -14.16 9.16
C GLY A 231 -4.57 -12.82 8.76
N LEU A 232 -4.29 -12.31 7.55
CA LEU A 232 -4.78 -11.00 7.08
C LEU A 232 -4.94 -10.96 5.57
N VAL A 233 -6.06 -10.40 5.12
CA VAL A 233 -6.31 -10.06 3.71
C VAL A 233 -6.57 -8.56 3.60
N GLN A 234 -5.64 -7.84 2.95
CA GLN A 234 -5.76 -6.41 2.71
C GLN A 234 -6.23 -6.14 1.28
N THR A 235 -7.23 -5.27 1.12
CA THR A 235 -7.66 -4.78 -0.19
C THR A 235 -7.11 -3.37 -0.45
N TYR A 236 -7.03 -2.99 -1.73
CA TYR A 236 -6.75 -1.62 -2.14
C TYR A 236 -7.85 -0.67 -1.63
N GLN A 237 -7.46 0.52 -1.21
CA GLN A 237 -8.38 1.59 -0.84
C GLN A 237 -8.54 2.55 -2.02
N SER A 238 -9.77 2.66 -2.53
CA SER A 238 -10.12 3.56 -3.62
C SER A 238 -10.99 4.69 -3.08
N PHE A 239 -10.66 5.93 -3.43
CA PHE A 239 -11.39 7.12 -3.00
C PHE A 239 -12.18 7.71 -4.16
N TYR A 240 -13.38 8.25 -3.89
CA TYR A 240 -14.21 8.88 -4.92
C TYR A 240 -13.75 10.29 -5.25
N ASN A 241 -13.20 11.01 -4.26
CA ASN A 241 -12.76 12.38 -4.39
C ASN A 241 -11.23 12.45 -4.56
N PRO A 242 -10.74 13.39 -5.39
CA PRO A 242 -9.31 13.69 -5.45
C PRO A 242 -8.84 14.26 -4.11
N ASP A 243 -7.57 14.06 -3.81
CA ASP A 243 -6.95 14.71 -2.66
C ASP A 243 -6.83 16.24 -2.88
N PRO A 244 -6.70 17.03 -1.81
CA PRO A 244 -6.65 18.49 -1.93
C PRO A 244 -5.51 19.01 -2.82
N ILE A 245 -4.38 18.31 -2.89
CA ILE A 245 -3.23 18.76 -3.71
C ILE A 245 -3.57 18.54 -5.18
N ALA A 246 -4.06 17.35 -5.55
CA ALA A 246 -4.50 17.06 -6.92
C ALA A 246 -5.57 18.05 -7.39
N ARG A 247 -6.57 18.33 -6.55
CA ARG A 247 -7.65 19.27 -6.87
C ARG A 247 -7.19 20.71 -7.03
N ASN A 248 -6.37 21.19 -6.09
CA ASN A 248 -5.91 22.58 -6.14
C ASN A 248 -4.97 22.86 -7.30
N LEU A 249 -4.29 21.83 -7.82
CA LEU A 249 -3.43 21.92 -9.00
C LEU A 249 -4.17 21.61 -10.31
N GLY A 250 -5.47 21.30 -10.28
CA GLY A 250 -6.26 20.95 -11.47
C GLY A 250 -5.86 19.62 -12.11
N LEU A 251 -5.32 18.68 -11.32
CA LEU A 251 -4.85 17.36 -11.76
C LEU A 251 -5.93 16.27 -11.64
N ASP A 252 -7.18 16.65 -11.34
CA ASP A 252 -8.28 15.73 -11.07
C ASP A 252 -8.44 14.66 -12.16
N SER A 253 -8.42 15.08 -13.42
CA SER A 253 -8.59 14.21 -14.59
C SER A 253 -7.40 13.27 -14.84
N ALA A 254 -6.21 13.64 -14.37
CA ALA A 254 -4.99 12.84 -14.51
C ALA A 254 -4.83 11.78 -13.40
N VAL A 255 -5.42 12.01 -12.22
CA VAL A 255 -5.26 11.14 -11.04
C VAL A 255 -6.43 10.17 -10.85
N THR A 256 -7.65 10.54 -11.26
CA THR A 256 -8.85 9.68 -11.10
C THR A 256 -9.12 8.70 -12.26
N SER A 257 -8.23 8.61 -13.25
CA SER A 257 -8.40 7.76 -14.45
C SER A 257 -7.66 6.41 -14.42
N LEU A 258 -7.15 5.99 -13.25
CA LEU A 258 -6.57 4.65 -13.00
C LEU A 258 -7.56 3.69 -12.31
#